data_AF-A0A645GNJ7-F1
#
_entry.id   AF-A0A645GNJ7-F1
#
_cell.length_a   1.000
_cell.length_b   1.000
_cell.length_c   1.000
_cell.angle_alpha   90.00
_cell.angle_beta   90.00
_cell.angle_gamma   90.00
#
_symmetry.space_group_name_H-M   'P 1'
#
loop_
_entity.id
_entity.type
_entity.pdbx_description
1 polymer ?
#
loop_
_entity_poly.entity_id
_entity_poly.type
_entity_poly.pdbx_seq_one_letter_code
_entity_poly.pdbx_strand_id
1 'polypeptide(L)' 'MNSRKYRKKPVVIEAYQTNKELMIHTLEGDMKASIGDYIVTGVDGEQYPCKQDIFEKTYELVDR' A
#
# COMPACT_ATOMS: atom_id res chain seq x y z
N MET A 1 17.36 -27.21 -9.54
CA MET A 1 16.87 -26.55 -8.31
C MET A 1 15.40 -26.92 -8.13
N ASN A 2 15.01 -27.49 -6.99
CA ASN A 2 13.61 -27.81 -6.72
C ASN A 2 12.91 -26.56 -6.18
N SER A 3 11.88 -26.07 -6.88
CA SER A 3 11.04 -24.98 -6.40
C SER A 3 9.98 -25.51 -5.44
N ARG A 4 9.71 -24.77 -4.36
CA ARG A 4 8.59 -25.02 -3.44
C ARG A 4 7.58 -23.89 -3.63
N LYS A 5 6.28 -24.22 -3.57
CA LYS A 5 5.20 -23.25 -3.67
C LYS A 5 4.82 -22.76 -2.27
N TYR A 6 4.64 -21.46 -2.12
CA TYR A 6 4.20 -20.80 -0.88
C TYR A 6 3.06 -19.83 -1.21
N ARG A 7 2.20 -19.53 -0.23
CA ARG A 7 1.15 -18.49 -0.34
C ARG A 7 1.49 -17.31 0.57
N LYS A 8 1.20 -16.07 0.15
CA LYS A 8 1.29 -14.90 1.01
C LYS A 8 0.26 -15.04 2.14
N LYS A 9 0.62 -14.64 3.37
CA LYS A 9 -0.35 -14.58 4.48
C LYS A 9 -1.41 -13.52 4.17
N PRO A 10 -2.70 -13.76 4.49
CA PRO A 10 -3.72 -12.71 4.41
C PRO A 10 -3.44 -11.70 5.51
N VAL A 11 -3.15 -10.45 5.13
CA VAL A 11 -2.84 -9.35 6.06
C VAL A 11 -3.84 -8.24 5.76
N VAL A 12 -4.56 -7.81 6.80
CA VAL A 12 -5.40 -6.61 6.76
C VAL A 12 -4.48 -5.42 7.04
N ILE A 13 -4.59 -4.38 6.21
CA ILE A 13 -3.80 -3.15 6.33
C ILE A 13 -4.73 -1.96 6.52
N GLU A 14 -4.19 -0.86 7.03
CA GLU A 14 -4.86 0.43 7.01
C GLU A 14 -4.41 1.23 5.78
N ALA A 15 -5.35 1.87 5.11
CA ALA A 15 -5.05 2.81 4.05
C ALA A 15 -6.07 3.95 4.04
N TYR A 16 -5.62 5.13 3.64
CA TYR A 16 -6.50 6.27 3.41
C TYR A 16 -6.15 6.96 2.10
N GLN A 17 -7.14 7.57 1.46
CA GLN A 17 -6.93 8.33 0.24
C GLN A 17 -6.49 9.76 0.57
N THR A 18 -5.41 10.25 -0.04
CA THR A 18 -4.95 11.63 0.18
C THR A 18 -5.68 12.62 -0.73
N ASN A 19 -6.00 13.80 -0.19
CA ASN A 19 -6.58 14.92 -0.92
C ASN A 19 -5.56 16.02 -1.30
N LYS A 20 -4.27 15.78 -1.01
CA LYS A 20 -3.16 16.69 -1.32
C LYS A 20 -1.94 15.90 -1.79
N GLU A 21 -1.03 16.56 -2.50
CA GLU A 21 0.26 15.96 -2.81
C GLU A 21 1.08 15.76 -1.53
N LEU A 22 1.68 14.59 -1.36
CA LEU A 22 2.51 14.24 -0.21
C LEU A 22 3.86 13.73 -0.69
N MET A 23 4.91 13.99 0.07
CA MET A 23 6.19 13.29 -0.05
C MET A 23 6.31 12.35 1.14
N ILE A 24 6.43 11.05 0.86
CA ILE A 24 6.50 10.00 1.86
C ILE A 24 7.90 9.42 1.83
N HIS A 25 8.55 9.40 2.99
CA HIS A 25 9.86 8.77 3.17
C HIS A 25 9.65 7.26 3.35
N THR A 26 9.80 6.49 2.27
CA THR A 26 9.67 5.02 2.30
C THR A 26 11.02 4.34 2.52
N LEU A 27 11.02 3.02 2.64
CA LEU A 27 12.26 2.23 2.74
C LEU A 27 13.08 2.26 1.44
N GLU A 28 12.45 2.50 0.29
CA GLU A 28 13.14 2.67 -0.99
C GLU A 28 13.54 4.13 -1.29
N GLY A 29 13.20 5.06 -0.40
CA GLY A 29 13.49 6.49 -0.52
C GLY A 29 12.23 7.35 -0.63
N ASP A 30 12.41 8.59 -1.08
CA ASP A 30 11.31 9.56 -1.10
C ASP A 30 10.37 9.28 -2.28
N MET A 31 9.10 9.03 -1.97
CA MET A 31 8.06 8.78 -2.95
C MET A 31 7.01 9.89 -2.91
N LYS A 32 6.61 10.37 -4.10
CA LYS A 32 5.53 11.36 -4.23
C LYS A 32 4.17 10.66 -4.36
N ALA A 33 3.25 11.02 -3.48
CA ALA A 33 1.82 10.72 -3.61
C ALA A 33 1.11 11.90 -4.30
N SER A 34 0.23 11.60 -5.25
CA SER A 34 -0.66 12.56 -5.89
C SER A 34 -2.02 12.57 -5.20
N ILE A 35 -2.81 13.62 -5.44
CA ILE A 35 -4.21 13.68 -5.00
C ILE A 35 -4.96 12.46 -5.55
N GLY A 36 -5.67 11.76 -4.68
CA GLY A 36 -6.40 10.54 -5.02
C GLY A 36 -5.62 9.25 -4.82
N ASP A 37 -4.30 9.30 -4.60
CA ASP A 37 -3.54 8.10 -4.26
C ASP A 37 -3.90 7.62 -2.84
N TYR A 38 -3.78 6.32 -2.61
CA TYR A 38 -3.88 5.72 -1.29
C TYR A 38 -2.52 5.78 -0.59
N ILE A 39 -2.52 6.12 0.68
CA ILE A 39 -1.38 5.96 1.57
C ILE A 39 -1.62 4.68 2.36
N VAL A 40 -0.80 3.67 2.11
CA VAL A 40 -0.90 2.36 2.75
C VAL A 40 0.05 2.30 3.92
N THR A 41 -0.42 1.80 5.05
CA THR A 41 0.42 1.49 6.22
C THR A 41 0.71 0.00 6.22
N GLY A 42 1.99 -0.35 6.09
CA GLY A 42 2.47 -1.72 6.13
C GLY A 42 2.52 -2.30 7.54
N VAL A 43 2.99 -3.54 7.66
CA VAL A 43 2.89 -4.32 8.90
C VAL A 43 3.82 -3.82 10.01
N ASP A 44 4.90 -3.14 9.64
CA ASP A 44 5.89 -2.59 10.57
C ASP A 44 5.69 -1.08 10.76
N GLY A 45 4.55 -0.54 10.29
CA GLY A 45 4.18 0.88 10.39
C GLY A 45 4.77 1.77 9.29
N GLU A 46 5.47 1.19 8.32
CA GLU A 46 5.97 1.89 7.15
C GLU A 46 4.82 2.42 6.29
N GLN A 47 5.00 3.60 5.68
CA GLN A 47 4.00 4.17 4.80
C GLN A 47 4.54 4.27 3.38
N TYR A 48 3.68 4.01 2.40
CA TYR A 48 4.00 4.19 0.99
C TYR A 48 2.76 4.61 0.17
N PRO A 49 2.96 5.39 -0.89
CA PRO A 49 1.87 5.74 -1.80
C PRO A 49 1.55 4.56 -2.73
N CYS A 50 0.26 4.35 -2.98
CA CYS A 50 -0.28 3.40 -3.93
C CYS A 50 -1.28 4.10 -4.85
N LYS A 51 -1.11 3.96 -6.17
CA LYS A 51 -2.03 4.56 -7.14
C LYS A 51 -3.43 3.99 -6.96
N GLN A 52 -4.45 4.84 -7.05
CA GLN A 52 -5.85 4.46 -6.85
C GLN A 52 -6.26 3.23 -7.66
N ASP A 53 -5.93 3.23 -8.95
CA ASP A 53 -6.31 2.16 -9.87
C ASP A 53 -5.59 0.83 -9.57
N ILE A 54 -4.40 0.88 -8.94
CA ILE A 54 -3.67 -0.30 -8.47
C ILE A 54 -4.27 -0.77 -7.15
N PHE A 55 -4.55 0.15 -6.22
CA PHE A 55 -5.09 -0.15 -4.91
C PHE A 55 -6.44 -0.89 -5.03
N GLU A 56 -7.37 -0.34 -5.81
CA GLU A 56 -8.71 -0.92 -6.02
C GLU A 56 -8.66 -2.30 -6.72
N LYS A 57 -7.60 -2.61 -7.47
CA LYS A 57 -7.40 -3.93 -8.10
C LYS A 57 -6.76 -4.96 -7.17
N THR A 58 -6.07 -4.53 -6.12
CA THR A 58 -5.20 -5.38 -5.31
C THR A 58 -5.63 -5.50 -3.85
N TYR A 59 -6.53 -4.62 -3.39
CA TYR A 59 -7.09 -4.63 -2.05
C TYR A 59 -8.61 -4.67 -2.11
N GLU A 60 -9.19 -5.32 -1.11
CA GLU A 60 -10.63 -5.36 -0.87
C GLU A 60 -10.93 -4.79 0.52
N LEU A 61 -12.08 -4.13 0.66
CA LEU A 61 -12.53 -3.62 1.96
C LEU A 61 -12.93 -4.79 2.84
N VAL A 62 -12.29 -4.92 4.00
CA VAL A 62 -12.53 -6.03 4.95
C VAL A 62 -13.57 -5.65 6.02
N ASP A 63 -13.73 -4.36 6.34
CA ASP A 63 -14.64 -3.90 7.40
C ASP A 63 -15.29 -2.54 7.06
N ARG A 64 -16.44 -2.24 7.67
CA ARG A 64 -17.19 -0.97 7.51
C ARG A 64 -17.39 -0.24 8.84
#